data_AF-A0A2C9WG15-F1
#
_entry.id   AF-A0A2C9WG15-F1
#
_cell.length_a   1.000
_cell.length_b   1.000
_cell.length_c   1.000
_cell.angle_alpha   90.00
_cell.angle_beta   90.00
_cell.angle_gamma   90.00
#
_symmetry.space_group_name_H-M   'P 1'
#
loop_
_entity.id
_entity.type
_entity.pdbx_description
1 polymer ?
#
loop_
_entity_poly.entity_id
_entity_poly.type
_entity_poly.pdbx_seq_one_letter_code
_entity_poly.pdbx_strand_id
1 'polypeptide(L)'
;MIVSNCVQNVVWLPLSSSNDKRKPRPLSPTAKTEHIRVCTNRTCRRQGSMQTLEIMRALSPPDLPINSCGCLGRCGAGPNVALVPEGIIIGHCGTAAAAARIIARHYEHEDDDATIRKSLDALALRKRAQVEFDMGNFPQADLLLSQAIHLKPFGGLHIIYTYRFCLIFLNSGLR
;
A
#
# COMPACT_ATOMS: atom_id res chain seq x y z
N MET A 1 67.95 5.27 -15.85
CA MET A 1 66.63 5.90 -15.61
C MET A 1 65.99 5.09 -14.47
N ILE A 2 66.28 5.42 -13.22
CA ILE A 2 65.58 6.42 -12.37
C ILE A 2 64.20 5.88 -11.93
N VAL A 3 64.19 5.43 -10.65
CA VAL A 3 63.14 5.44 -9.59
C VAL A 3 61.73 4.88 -9.89
N SER A 4 60.89 4.46 -8.95
CA SER A 4 60.93 3.97 -7.55
C SER A 4 59.46 3.76 -7.16
N ASN A 5 59.23 2.75 -6.32
CA ASN A 5 58.27 2.69 -5.22
C ASN A 5 56.73 2.74 -5.35
N CYS A 6 56.17 1.81 -4.56
CA CYS A 6 55.10 1.93 -3.57
C CYS A 6 53.64 1.67 -3.94
N VAL A 7 53.19 0.45 -3.58
CA VAL A 7 52.15 0.13 -2.57
C VAL A 7 50.87 0.98 -2.59
N GLN A 8 49.72 0.32 -2.82
CA GLN A 8 48.65 0.19 -1.80
C GLN A 8 47.59 -0.85 -2.17
N ASN A 9 47.59 -1.92 -1.38
CA ASN A 9 46.53 -2.84 -0.96
C ASN A 9 45.10 -2.59 -1.44
N VAL A 10 44.49 -3.60 -2.07
CA VAL A 10 43.08 -3.93 -1.82
C VAL A 10 42.97 -5.44 -1.57
N VAL A 11 42.84 -5.79 -0.30
CA VAL A 11 42.43 -7.13 0.14
C VAL A 11 41.02 -7.37 -0.40
N TRP A 12 40.89 -8.30 -1.35
CA TRP A 12 39.61 -8.90 -1.65
C TRP A 12 39.26 -9.84 -0.49
N LEU A 13 38.47 -9.34 0.47
CA LEU A 13 37.75 -10.22 1.38
C LEU A 13 36.72 -11.03 0.57
N PRO A 14 36.61 -12.34 0.77
CA PRO A 14 35.55 -13.11 0.14
C PRO A 14 34.21 -12.58 0.65
N LEU A 15 33.34 -12.13 -0.27
CA LEU A 15 31.93 -11.89 0.03
C LEU A 15 31.34 -13.23 0.48
N SER A 16 31.28 -13.43 1.79
CA SER A 16 30.58 -14.53 2.41
C SER A 16 29.11 -14.46 1.99
N SER A 17 28.69 -15.51 1.30
CA SER A 17 27.29 -15.84 1.01
C SER A 17 26.54 -16.02 2.34
N SER A 18 26.12 -14.91 2.94
CA SER A 18 25.29 -14.90 4.13
C SER A 18 23.84 -15.11 3.69
N ASN A 19 23.43 -16.38 3.66
CA ASN A 19 22.03 -16.79 3.62
C ASN A 19 21.37 -16.42 4.96
N ASP A 20 21.18 -15.11 5.18
CA ASP A 20 20.66 -14.58 6.43
C ASP A 20 19.13 -14.71 6.41
N LYS A 21 18.65 -15.92 6.74
CA LYS A 21 17.25 -16.17 7.07
C LYS A 21 16.91 -15.50 8.40
N ARG A 22 16.97 -14.16 8.48
CA ARG A 22 16.39 -13.45 9.62
C ARG A 22 14.90 -13.69 9.58
N LYS A 23 14.41 -14.56 10.49
CA LYS A 23 12.99 -14.63 10.83
C LYS A 23 12.52 -13.19 11.08
N PRO A 24 11.39 -12.75 10.49
CA PRO A 24 10.81 -11.45 10.82
C PRO A 24 10.70 -11.37 12.33
N ARG A 25 11.24 -10.31 12.93
CA ARG A 25 11.09 -10.07 14.37
C ARG A 25 9.57 -10.04 14.64
N PRO A 26 9.07 -10.79 15.64
CA PRO A 26 7.66 -10.70 15.99
C PRO A 26 7.34 -9.23 16.29
N LEU A 27 6.33 -8.70 15.60
CA LEU A 27 5.77 -7.39 15.92
C LEU A 27 5.40 -7.43 17.40
N SER A 28 5.82 -6.42 18.17
CA SER A 28 5.41 -6.35 19.57
C SER A 28 3.89 -6.21 19.61
N PRO A 29 3.15 -6.96 20.45
CA PRO A 29 1.68 -6.94 20.46
C PRO A 29 1.04 -5.58 20.80
N THR A 30 1.84 -4.56 21.12
CA THR A 30 1.38 -3.27 21.67
C THR A 30 1.73 -2.05 20.81
N ALA A 31 2.50 -2.21 19.73
CA ALA A 31 2.91 -1.08 18.91
C ALA A 31 1.96 -0.91 17.72
N LYS A 32 0.88 -0.17 17.96
CA LYS A 32 -0.09 0.20 16.93
C LYS A 32 0.61 1.11 15.90
N THR A 33 0.57 0.73 14.62
CA THR A 33 1.05 1.61 13.54
C THR A 33 0.18 2.86 13.47
N GLU A 34 0.74 4.03 13.72
CA GLU A 34 0.00 5.30 13.67
C GLU A 34 -0.22 5.76 12.23
N HIS A 35 0.79 5.60 11.35
CA HIS A 35 0.68 5.94 9.94
C HIS A 35 1.68 5.18 9.10
N ILE A 36 1.35 5.07 7.80
CA ILE A 36 2.17 4.38 6.83
C ILE A 36 2.84 5.39 5.89
N ARG A 37 4.12 5.18 5.60
CA ARG A 37 4.89 5.98 4.65
C ARG A 37 5.33 5.16 3.45
N VAL A 38 4.89 5.52 2.25
CA VAL A 38 5.29 4.87 1.00
C VAL A 38 6.45 5.62 0.36
N CYS A 39 7.56 4.92 0.11
CA CYS A 39 8.72 5.51 -0.54
C CYS A 39 8.39 5.90 -1.98
N THR A 40 8.54 7.18 -2.29
CA THR A 40 8.32 7.76 -3.62
C THR A 40 9.62 8.28 -4.25
N ASN A 41 10.78 7.81 -3.78
CA ASN A 41 12.05 8.14 -4.43
C ASN A 41 12.17 7.48 -5.83
N ARG A 42 13.08 7.99 -6.67
CA ARG A 42 13.28 7.61 -8.09
C ARG A 42 13.18 6.10 -8.35
N THR A 43 13.86 5.27 -7.56
CA THR A 43 13.87 3.81 -7.78
C THR A 43 12.54 3.15 -7.47
N CYS A 44 11.91 3.49 -6.34
CA CYS A 44 10.58 2.98 -5.99
C CYS A 44 9.52 3.45 -6.99
N ARG A 45 9.62 4.69 -7.50
CA ARG A 45 8.71 5.20 -8.54
C ARG A 45 8.79 4.39 -9.82
N ARG A 46 10.00 4.02 -10.26
CA ARG A 46 10.21 3.13 -11.42
C ARG A 46 9.62 1.73 -11.21
N GLN A 47 9.48 1.31 -9.96
CA GLN A 47 8.90 0.01 -9.57
C GLN A 47 7.41 0.12 -9.21
N GLY A 48 6.74 1.23 -9.53
CA GLY A 48 5.29 1.37 -9.35
C GLY A 48 4.84 1.95 -8.02
N SER A 49 5.71 2.57 -7.21
CA SER A 49 5.34 3.05 -5.87
C SER A 49 4.21 4.09 -5.84
N MET A 50 3.99 4.82 -6.93
CA MET A 50 2.86 5.76 -7.03
C MET A 50 1.52 5.01 -7.06
N GLN A 51 1.45 3.91 -7.81
CA GLN A 51 0.28 3.05 -7.86
C GLN A 51 0.07 2.36 -6.50
N THR A 52 1.15 1.88 -5.87
CA THR A 52 1.09 1.36 -4.49
C THR A 52 0.52 2.39 -3.52
N LEU A 53 1.00 3.64 -3.57
CA LEU A 53 0.51 4.70 -2.69
C LEU A 53 -0.99 4.97 -2.89
N GLU A 54 -1.44 5.04 -4.14
CA GLU A 54 -2.86 5.24 -4.46
C GLU A 54 -3.71 4.07 -3.98
N ILE A 55 -3.29 2.82 -4.23
CA ILE A 55 -3.98 1.62 -3.77
C ILE A 55 -4.05 1.57 -2.24
N MET A 56 -2.95 1.88 -1.56
CA MET A 56 -2.94 1.90 -0.09
C MET A 56 -3.90 2.96 0.45
N ARG A 57 -3.90 4.19 -0.10
CA ARG A 57 -4.88 5.23 0.27
C ARG A 57 -6.32 4.80 0.00
N ALA A 58 -6.53 4.13 -1.12
CA ALA A 58 -7.82 3.65 -1.55
C ALA A 58 -8.40 2.56 -0.63
N LEU A 59 -7.54 1.74 -0.03
CA LEU A 59 -7.89 0.67 0.90
C LEU A 59 -7.89 1.13 2.36
N SER A 60 -7.09 2.14 2.71
CA SER A 60 -6.89 2.53 4.10
C SER A 60 -8.18 3.08 4.71
N PRO A 61 -8.51 2.74 5.96
CA PRO A 61 -9.56 3.43 6.71
C PRO A 61 -9.11 4.85 7.14
N PRO A 62 -10.04 5.69 7.61
CA PRO A 62 -9.75 7.10 7.90
C PRO A 62 -8.81 7.31 9.09
N ASP A 63 -8.67 6.33 9.97
CA ASP A 63 -7.78 6.37 11.15
C ASP A 63 -6.33 5.94 10.86
N LEU A 64 -6.05 5.40 9.67
CA LEU A 64 -4.68 5.05 9.24
C LEU A 64 -4.25 5.91 8.04
N PRO A 65 -3.55 7.04 8.26
CA PRO A 65 -3.10 7.88 7.17
C PRO A 65 -1.95 7.24 6.39
N ILE A 66 -2.04 7.35 5.06
CA ILE A 66 -1.02 6.86 4.12
C ILE A 66 -0.36 8.04 3.40
N ASN A 67 0.91 8.27 3.71
CA ASN A 67 1.68 9.41 3.21
C ASN A 67 2.84 8.99 2.30
N SER A 68 3.20 9.83 1.34
CA SER A 68 4.44 9.66 0.59
C SER A 68 5.65 10.05 1.44
N CYS A 69 6.79 9.40 1.23
CA CYS A 69 8.07 9.79 1.83
C CYS A 69 9.23 9.71 0.83
N GLY A 70 10.39 10.21 1.28
CA GLY A 70 11.66 10.12 0.56
C GLY A 70 12.26 8.71 0.59
N CYS A 71 13.57 8.63 0.33
CA CYS A 71 14.27 7.35 0.29
C CYS A 71 14.27 6.65 1.66
N LEU A 72 13.94 5.35 1.67
CA LEU A 72 14.02 4.49 2.86
C LEU A 72 15.29 3.62 2.90
N GLY A 73 16.26 3.86 2.00
CA GLY A 73 17.54 3.14 1.99
C GLY A 73 17.50 1.69 1.48
N ARG A 74 16.39 1.22 0.89
CA ARG A 74 16.21 -0.15 0.38
C ARG A 74 15.87 -0.22 -1.11
N CYS A 75 16.57 0.57 -1.92
CA CYS A 75 16.22 0.79 -3.34
C CYS A 75 16.21 -0.47 -4.24
N GLY A 76 16.74 -1.61 -3.82
CA GLY A 76 16.64 -2.89 -4.56
C GLY A 76 15.37 -3.70 -4.30
N ALA A 77 14.64 -3.40 -3.22
CA ALA A 77 13.46 -4.15 -2.77
C ALA A 77 12.18 -3.30 -2.84
N GLY A 78 12.12 -2.32 -3.74
CA GLY A 78 10.96 -1.45 -3.83
C GLY A 78 9.74 -2.12 -4.50
N PRO A 79 8.57 -1.46 -4.47
CA PRO A 79 8.23 -0.32 -3.62
C PRO A 79 8.38 -0.64 -2.13
N ASN A 80 8.97 0.30 -1.39
CA ASN A 80 9.20 0.15 0.05
C ASN A 80 8.18 0.97 0.84
N VAL A 81 7.74 0.43 1.97
CA VAL A 81 6.77 1.04 2.87
C VAL A 81 7.34 1.01 4.29
N ALA A 82 7.17 2.10 5.04
CA ALA A 82 7.55 2.17 6.45
C ALA A 82 6.31 2.28 7.33
N LEU A 83 6.26 1.46 8.38
CA LEU A 83 5.29 1.54 9.47
C LEU A 83 5.88 2.41 10.58
N VAL A 84 5.15 3.44 11.00
CA VAL A 84 5.58 4.41 12.02
C VAL A 84 4.62 4.30 13.20
N PRO A 85 5.07 4.37 14.48
CA PRO A 85 6.39 4.76 14.98
C PRO A 85 7.47 3.69 14.98
N GLU A 86 7.14 2.41 14.77
CA GLU A 86 8.10 1.31 14.91
C GLU A 86 9.31 1.37 13.97
N GLY A 87 9.20 2.11 12.86
CA GLY A 87 10.27 2.24 11.86
C GLY A 87 10.49 0.97 11.03
N ILE A 88 9.51 0.07 11.01
CA ILE A 88 9.60 -1.19 10.26
C ILE A 88 9.45 -0.90 8.77
N ILE A 89 10.45 -1.29 7.98
CA ILE A 89 10.45 -1.14 6.53
C ILE A 89 10.13 -2.48 5.87
N ILE A 90 9.04 -2.51 5.09
CA ILE A 90 8.58 -3.63 4.28
C ILE A 90 8.91 -3.34 2.81
N GLY A 91 9.52 -4.30 2.12
CA GLY A 91 9.83 -4.22 0.68
C GLY A 91 8.82 -4.98 -0.18
N HIS A 92 8.99 -4.91 -1.50
CA HIS A 92 8.20 -5.61 -2.52
C HIS A 92 6.69 -5.34 -2.45
N CYS A 93 6.31 -4.13 -2.05
CA CYS A 93 4.91 -3.71 -1.88
C CYS A 93 4.25 -3.28 -3.21
N GLY A 94 4.73 -3.80 -4.35
CA GLY A 94 4.33 -3.33 -5.68
C GLY A 94 2.97 -3.84 -6.14
N THR A 95 2.41 -4.84 -5.48
CA THR A 95 1.13 -5.44 -5.85
C THR A 95 0.00 -4.95 -4.95
N ALA A 96 -1.22 -4.91 -5.49
CA ALA A 96 -2.40 -4.55 -4.70
C ALA A 96 -2.61 -5.50 -3.52
N ALA A 97 -2.33 -6.79 -3.69
CA ALA A 97 -2.40 -7.79 -2.62
C ALA A 97 -1.38 -7.52 -1.50
N ALA A 98 -0.12 -7.19 -1.85
CA ALA A 98 0.88 -6.84 -0.84
C ALA A 98 0.48 -5.58 -0.06
N ALA A 99 -0.02 -4.56 -0.75
CA ALA A 99 -0.55 -3.34 -0.13
C ALA A 99 -1.73 -3.63 0.82
N ALA A 100 -2.68 -4.46 0.37
CA ALA A 100 -3.84 -4.85 1.18
C ALA A 100 -3.44 -5.65 2.43
N ARG A 101 -2.50 -6.59 2.32
CA ARG A 101 -2.01 -7.38 3.46
C ARG A 101 -1.36 -6.51 4.54
N ILE A 102 -0.60 -5.49 4.15
CA ILE A 102 0.02 -4.56 5.10
C ILE A 102 -1.06 -3.82 5.90
N ILE A 103 -2.14 -3.38 5.24
CA ILE A 103 -3.23 -2.68 5.91
C ILE A 103 -4.06 -3.65 6.76
N ALA A 104 -4.36 -4.86 6.27
CA ALA A 104 -5.13 -5.86 7.03
C ALA A 104 -4.44 -6.23 8.35
N ARG A 105 -3.12 -6.41 8.32
CA ARG A 105 -2.31 -6.68 9.53
C ARG A 105 -2.37 -5.56 10.57
N HIS A 106 -2.67 -4.32 10.16
CA HIS A 106 -2.82 -3.21 11.10
C HIS A 106 -4.08 -3.33 11.96
N TYR A 107 -5.16 -3.87 11.39
CA TYR A 107 -6.48 -3.92 12.03
C TYR A 107 -6.79 -5.28 12.65
N GLU A 108 -5.77 -6.11 12.90
CA GLU A 108 -5.92 -7.48 13.42
C GLU A 108 -6.90 -8.33 12.59
N HIS A 109 -7.12 -7.97 11.31
CA HIS A 109 -7.80 -8.85 10.40
C HIS A 109 -6.86 -10.02 10.11
N GLU A 110 -7.45 -11.22 10.10
CA GLU A 110 -6.75 -12.41 9.63
C GLU A 110 -6.10 -12.09 8.28
N ASP A 111 -4.82 -12.45 8.11
CA ASP A 111 -4.11 -12.41 6.82
C ASP A 111 -4.65 -13.55 5.92
N ASP A 112 -5.97 -13.69 5.88
CA ASP A 112 -6.69 -14.68 5.11
C ASP A 112 -6.90 -14.16 3.70
N ASP A 113 -6.51 -14.98 2.71
CA ASP A 113 -6.56 -14.59 1.32
C ASP A 113 -8.00 -14.25 0.85
N ALA A 114 -9.04 -14.76 1.53
CA ALA A 114 -10.42 -14.48 1.18
C ALA A 114 -10.85 -13.05 1.59
N THR A 115 -10.46 -12.56 2.77
CA THR A 115 -10.68 -11.17 3.19
C THR A 115 -9.89 -10.20 2.33
N ILE A 116 -8.63 -10.51 2.01
CA ILE A 116 -7.83 -9.71 1.08
C ILE A 116 -8.51 -9.66 -0.29
N ARG A 117 -8.98 -10.79 -0.82
CA ARG A 117 -9.71 -10.85 -2.10
C ARG A 117 -10.98 -10.00 -2.06
N LYS A 118 -11.82 -10.13 -1.03
CA LYS A 118 -13.06 -9.34 -0.87
C LYS A 118 -12.77 -7.84 -0.91
N SER A 119 -11.73 -7.38 -0.21
CA SER A 119 -11.34 -5.97 -0.22
C SER A 119 -10.83 -5.48 -1.57
N LEU A 120 -10.06 -6.30 -2.28
CA LEU A 120 -9.59 -5.97 -3.62
C LEU A 120 -10.73 -5.96 -4.65
N ASP A 121 -11.66 -6.89 -4.55
CA ASP A 121 -12.84 -6.95 -5.41
C ASP A 121 -13.76 -5.75 -5.15
N ALA A 122 -13.95 -5.36 -3.89
CA ALA A 122 -14.69 -4.16 -3.53
C ALA A 122 -14.00 -2.88 -4.06
N LEU A 123 -12.67 -2.82 -4.01
CA LEU A 123 -11.90 -1.72 -4.61
C LEU A 123 -12.11 -1.66 -6.13
N ALA A 124 -12.10 -2.81 -6.81
CA ALA A 124 -12.35 -2.87 -8.25
C ALA A 124 -13.77 -2.40 -8.61
N LEU A 125 -14.78 -2.84 -7.86
CA LEU A 125 -16.16 -2.37 -8.03
C LEU A 125 -16.28 -0.87 -7.80
N ARG A 126 -15.62 -0.34 -6.76
CA ARG A 126 -15.61 1.11 -6.50
C ARG A 126 -14.96 1.91 -7.63
N LYS A 127 -13.81 1.46 -8.15
CA LYS A 127 -13.16 2.13 -9.30
C LYS A 127 -14.06 2.13 -10.53
N ARG A 128 -14.76 1.01 -10.80
CA ARG A 128 -15.77 0.97 -11.88
C ARG A 128 -16.92 1.93 -11.63
N ALA A 129 -17.43 1.99 -10.39
CA ALA A 129 -18.50 2.91 -10.03
C ALA A 129 -18.10 4.39 -10.21
N GLN A 130 -16.84 4.74 -9.94
CA GLN A 130 -16.32 6.09 -10.21
C GLN A 130 -16.34 6.41 -11.70
N VAL A 131 -15.96 5.46 -12.56
CA VAL A 131 -16.04 5.64 -14.02
C VAL A 131 -17.50 5.86 -14.47
N GLU A 132 -18.44 5.06 -13.98
CA GLU A 132 -19.87 5.25 -14.28
C GLU A 132 -20.40 6.59 -13.75
N PHE A 133 -19.94 7.01 -12.58
CA PHE A 133 -20.26 8.31 -11.99
C PHE A 133 -19.76 9.46 -12.89
N ASP A 134 -18.52 9.39 -13.35
CA ASP A 134 -17.92 10.39 -14.25
C ASP A 134 -18.63 10.43 -15.61
N MET A 135 -19.20 9.31 -16.05
CA MET A 135 -20.04 9.20 -17.26
C MET A 135 -21.49 9.66 -17.04
N GLY A 136 -21.88 9.99 -15.80
CA GLY A 136 -23.26 10.36 -15.45
C GLY A 136 -24.24 9.19 -15.33
N ASN A 137 -23.75 7.94 -15.37
CA ASN A 137 -24.56 6.73 -15.21
C ASN A 137 -24.74 6.39 -13.71
N PHE A 138 -25.52 7.24 -13.03
CA PHE A 138 -25.75 7.14 -11.59
C PHE A 138 -26.41 5.82 -11.13
N PRO A 139 -27.39 5.24 -11.84
CA PRO A 139 -27.99 3.95 -11.43
C PRO A 139 -26.98 2.81 -11.42
N GLN A 140 -26.12 2.74 -12.44
CA GLN A 140 -25.08 1.71 -12.53
C GLN A 140 -24.00 1.93 -11.46
N ALA A 141 -23.63 3.18 -11.19
CA ALA A 141 -22.71 3.51 -10.11
C ALA A 141 -23.23 3.06 -8.73
N ASP A 142 -24.52 3.31 -8.40
CA ASP A 142 -25.09 2.88 -7.12
C ASP A 142 -25.15 1.36 -6.98
N LEU A 143 -25.48 0.64 -8.07
CA LEU A 143 -25.46 -0.82 -8.10
C LEU A 143 -24.08 -1.39 -7.78
N LEU A 144 -23.03 -0.86 -8.43
CA LEU A 144 -21.64 -1.29 -8.22
C LEU A 144 -21.18 -0.99 -6.79
N LEU A 145 -21.53 0.16 -6.23
CA LEU A 145 -21.20 0.51 -4.84
C LEU A 145 -21.95 -0.37 -3.84
N SER A 146 -23.20 -0.73 -4.13
CA SER A 146 -23.98 -1.66 -3.31
C SER A 146 -23.36 -3.06 -3.31
N GLN A 147 -22.93 -3.57 -4.46
CA GLN A 147 -22.18 -4.82 -4.56
C GLN A 147 -20.87 -4.76 -3.76
N ALA A 148 -20.15 -3.64 -3.81
CA ALA A 148 -18.91 -3.46 -3.04
C ALA A 148 -19.15 -3.52 -1.53
N ILE A 149 -20.26 -2.97 -1.02
CA ILE A 149 -20.64 -3.06 0.41
C ILE A 149 -20.94 -4.50 0.81
N HIS A 150 -21.65 -5.26 -0.04
CA HIS A 150 -21.98 -6.66 0.24
C HIS A 150 -20.76 -7.56 0.43
N LEU A 151 -19.62 -7.21 -0.18
CA LEU A 151 -18.35 -7.92 0.01
C LEU A 151 -17.74 -7.74 1.41
N LYS A 152 -18.23 -6.77 2.20
CA LYS A 152 -17.72 -6.43 3.54
C LYS A 152 -16.19 -6.26 3.56
N PRO A 153 -15.64 -5.33 2.76
CA PRO A 153 -14.20 -5.07 2.76
C PRO A 153 -13.74 -4.50 4.11
N PHE A 154 -12.50 -4.80 4.52
CA PHE A 154 -11.93 -4.27 5.77
C PHE A 154 -11.67 -2.76 5.72
N GLY A 155 -11.63 -2.16 4.52
CA GLY A 155 -11.21 -0.78 4.35
C GLY A 155 -11.81 -0.12 3.11
N GLY A 156 -11.66 1.20 3.01
CA GLY A 156 -12.25 2.00 1.92
C GLY A 156 -13.78 2.15 1.96
N LEU A 157 -14.46 1.66 3.01
CA LEU A 157 -15.91 1.78 3.20
C LEU A 157 -16.37 3.24 3.27
N HIS A 158 -15.63 4.09 3.99
CA HIS A 158 -15.95 5.52 4.11
C HIS A 158 -16.05 6.18 2.73
N ILE A 159 -15.16 5.84 1.79
CA ILE A 159 -15.20 6.33 0.41
C ILE A 159 -16.46 5.83 -0.28
N ILE A 160 -16.79 4.54 -0.17
CA ILE A 160 -17.99 3.96 -0.80
C ILE A 160 -19.25 4.70 -0.31
N TYR A 161 -19.39 4.91 1.00
CA TYR A 161 -20.52 5.64 1.57
C TYR A 161 -20.57 7.10 1.13
N THR A 162 -19.43 7.81 1.05
CA THR A 162 -19.38 9.18 0.53
C THR A 162 -19.93 9.28 -0.89
N TYR A 163 -19.50 8.38 -1.79
CA TYR A 163 -19.99 8.37 -3.18
C TYR A 163 -21.48 8.02 -3.26
N ARG A 164 -21.96 7.03 -2.50
CA ARG A 164 -23.38 6.68 -2.47
C ARG A 164 -24.25 7.81 -1.94
N PHE A 165 -23.82 8.50 -0.89
CA PHE A 165 -24.53 9.67 -0.37
C PHE A 165 -24.65 10.78 -1.42
N CYS A 166 -23.58 11.02 -2.18
CA CYS A 166 -23.60 11.96 -3.30
C CYS A 166 -24.60 11.55 -4.39
N LEU A 167 -24.66 10.26 -4.75
CA LEU A 167 -25.62 9.73 -5.72
C LEU A 167 -27.07 9.94 -5.28
N ILE A 168 -27.39 9.75 -3.99
CA ILE A 168 -28.74 9.99 -3.46
C ILE A 168 -29.13 11.46 -3.64
N PHE A 169 -28.22 12.39 -3.32
CA PHE A 169 -28.47 13.82 -3.50
C PHE A 169 -28.71 14.19 -4.97
N LEU A 170 -27.89 13.64 -5.88
CA LEU A 170 -28.02 13.89 -7.32
C LEU A 170 -29.32 13.33 -7.91
N ASN A 171 -29.75 12.14 -7.47
CA ASN A 171 -30.99 11.51 -7.95
C ASN A 171 -32.26 12.13 -7.36
N SER A 172 -32.19 12.72 -6.15
CA SER A 172 -33.37 13.28 -5.47
C SER A 172 -33.76 14.67 -5.98
N GLY A 173 -32.97 15.28 -6.89
CA GLY A 173 -33.29 16.57 -7.50
C GLY A 173 -33.35 17.76 -6.53
N LEU A 174 -32.93 17.58 -5.27
CA LEU A 174 -32.82 18.65 -4.28
C LEU A 174 -31.62 19.52 -4.64
N ARG A 175 -31.82 20.51 -5.51
CA ARG A 175 -30.92 21.65 -5.68
C ARG A 175 -31.25 22.74 -4.69
#